data_AF-A0A1A7WPX7-F1
#
_entry.id   AF-A0A1A7WPX7-F1
#
_cell.length_a   1.000
_cell.length_b   1.000
_cell.length_c   1.000
_cell.angle_alpha   90.00
_cell.angle_beta   90.00
_cell.angle_gamma   90.00
#
_symmetry.space_group_name_H-M   'P 1'
#
loop_
_entity.id
_entity.type
_entity.pdbx_description
1 polymer ?
#
loop_
_entity_poly.entity_id
_entity_poly.type
_entity_poly.pdbx_seq_one_letter_code
_entity_poly.pdbx_strand_id
1 'polypeptide(L)'
;ATWKWVLGPMIIYAAERLLRLIRYVQNVQYRKIVMRPSKVLELQLVKKGFKMEVGQYIFLNCPAISQLEWHPFTMTSAPEEDFFSVHIRSAGDWTDKLIEIMQKLPEGAQGPKMGVDG
;
A
#
# COMPACT_ATOMS: atom_id res chain seq x y z
N ALA A 1 -5.60 -31.81 30.55
CA ALA A 1 -5.31 -31.74 29.10
C ALA A 1 -5.47 -30.30 28.60
N THR A 2 -4.44 -29.47 28.84
CA THR A 2 -4.46 -28.01 28.66
C THR A 2 -4.30 -27.58 27.19
N TRP A 3 -3.79 -28.46 26.33
CA TRP A 3 -3.47 -28.14 24.93
C TRP A 3 -4.69 -27.71 24.08
N LYS A 4 -5.90 -28.21 24.38
CA LYS A 4 -7.12 -27.88 23.63
C LYS A 4 -7.51 -26.41 23.77
N TRP A 5 -7.25 -25.84 24.95
CA TRP A 5 -7.56 -24.45 25.27
C TRP A 5 -6.55 -23.46 24.68
N VAL A 6 -5.37 -23.94 24.29
CA VAL A 6 -4.33 -23.14 23.60
C VAL A 6 -4.49 -23.25 22.08
N LEU A 7 -4.82 -24.45 21.57
CA LEU A 7 -4.94 -24.67 20.12
C LEU A 7 -6.07 -23.86 19.49
N GLY A 8 -7.24 -23.78 20.16
CA GLY A 8 -8.39 -23.04 19.64
C GLY A 8 -8.08 -21.56 19.36
N PRO A 9 -7.64 -20.78 20.37
CA PRO A 9 -7.25 -19.38 20.18
C PRO A 9 -6.11 -19.20 19.16
N MET A 10 -5.13 -20.11 19.14
CA MET A 10 -4.02 -20.07 18.17
C MET A 10 -4.50 -20.24 16.73
N ILE A 11 -5.43 -21.16 16.47
CA ILE A 11 -5.98 -21.36 15.12
C ILE A 11 -6.80 -20.15 14.70
N ILE A 12 -7.62 -19.59 15.59
CA ILE A 12 -8.42 -18.38 15.31
C ILE A 12 -7.50 -17.21 14.98
N TYR A 13 -6.43 -17.00 15.77
CA TYR A 13 -5.44 -15.96 15.52
C TYR A 13 -4.71 -16.16 14.19
N ALA A 14 -4.27 -17.38 13.89
CA ALA A 14 -3.61 -17.69 12.63
C ALA A 14 -4.53 -17.48 11.42
N ALA A 15 -5.79 -17.92 11.52
CA ALA A 15 -6.80 -17.72 10.48
C ALA A 15 -7.09 -16.22 10.26
N GLU A 16 -7.24 -15.44 11.33
CA GLU A 16 -7.41 -13.99 11.24
C GLU A 16 -6.20 -13.32 10.55
N ARG A 17 -4.97 -13.72 10.93
CA ARG A 17 -3.75 -13.20 10.34
C ARG A 17 -3.64 -13.53 8.86
N LEU A 18 -3.99 -14.76 8.46
CA LEU A 18 -4.05 -15.18 7.06
C LEU A 18 -5.11 -14.41 6.26
N LEU A 19 -6.33 -14.26 6.81
CA LEU A 19 -7.39 -13.49 6.16
C LEU A 19 -7.03 -12.02 5.98
N ARG A 20 -6.33 -11.44 6.97
CA ARG A 20 -5.74 -10.11 6.87
C ARG A 20 -4.73 -10.07 5.73
N LEU A 21 -3.74 -10.96 5.69
CA LEU A 21 -2.73 -11.02 4.62
C LEU A 21 -3.34 -11.15 3.22
N ILE A 22 -4.34 -12.02 3.05
CA ILE A 22 -5.02 -12.22 1.76
C ILE A 22 -5.79 -10.96 1.36
N ARG A 23 -6.53 -10.34 2.29
CA ARG A 23 -7.23 -9.07 2.02
C ARG A 23 -6.26 -7.93 1.76
N TYR A 24 -5.09 -7.92 2.36
CA TYR A 24 -4.11 -6.86 2.16
C TYR A 24 -3.47 -6.86 0.78
N VAL A 25 -3.45 -7.99 0.08
CA VAL A 25 -3.02 -8.06 -1.34
C VAL A 25 -4.19 -7.67 -2.25
N GLN A 26 -4.69 -6.45 -2.11
CA GLN A 26 -5.65 -5.90 -3.09
C GLN A 26 -4.92 -5.53 -4.38
N ASN A 27 -5.53 -5.82 -5.53
CA ASN A 27 -5.04 -5.29 -6.80
C ASN A 27 -5.43 -3.81 -6.89
N VAL A 28 -4.51 -2.90 -6.59
CA VAL A 28 -4.71 -1.46 -6.80
C VAL A 28 -4.44 -1.15 -8.27
N GLN A 29 -5.30 -0.34 -8.88
CA GLN A 29 -5.12 0.09 -10.26
C GLN A 29 -4.36 1.42 -10.27
N TYR A 30 -3.26 1.46 -11.01
CA TYR A 30 -2.46 2.67 -11.19
C TYR A 30 -3.09 3.54 -12.25
N ARG A 31 -3.35 4.82 -11.91
CA ARG A 31 -3.76 5.84 -12.88
C ARG A 31 -2.55 6.50 -13.50
N LYS A 32 -1.58 6.88 -12.67
CA LYS A 32 -0.37 7.58 -13.11
C LYS A 32 0.75 7.37 -12.10
N ILE A 33 1.96 7.18 -12.61
CA ILE A 33 3.19 7.13 -11.82
C ILE A 33 4.07 8.26 -12.36
N VAL A 34 4.45 9.21 -11.50
CA VAL A 34 5.26 10.36 -11.90
C VAL A 34 6.46 10.48 -10.99
N MET A 35 7.65 10.56 -11.60
CA MET A 35 8.88 10.88 -10.89
C MET A 35 9.13 12.38 -10.94
N ARG A 36 9.25 13.02 -9.77
CA ARG A 36 9.57 14.44 -9.66
C ARG A 36 11.08 14.63 -9.45
N PRO A 37 11.66 15.77 -9.90
CA PRO A 37 13.10 16.00 -9.91
C PRO A 37 13.77 15.94 -8.52
N SER A 38 13.01 16.15 -7.43
CA SER A 38 13.52 16.10 -6.05
C SER A 38 13.54 14.70 -5.43
N LYS A 39 13.65 13.62 -6.23
CA LYS A 39 13.51 12.22 -5.77
C LYS A 39 12.21 12.00 -4.99
N VAL A 40 11.12 12.57 -5.50
CA VAL A 40 9.78 12.36 -4.96
C VAL A 40 8.97 11.58 -5.98
N LEU A 41 8.47 10.43 -5.56
CA LEU A 41 7.55 9.61 -6.32
C LEU A 41 6.13 10.07 -6.04
N GLU A 42 5.42 10.45 -7.08
CA GLU A 42 3.97 10.64 -7.02
C GLU A 42 3.27 9.42 -7.60
N LEU A 43 2.45 8.78 -6.76
CA LEU A 43 1.59 7.68 -7.16
C LEU A 43 0.15 8.17 -7.19
N GLN A 44 -0.51 8.01 -8.33
CA GLN A 44 -1.95 8.21 -8.48
C GLN A 44 -2.62 6.85 -8.66
N LEU A 45 -3.50 6.50 -7.73
CA LEU A 45 -4.13 5.20 -7.62
C LEU A 45 -5.65 5.37 -7.68
N VAL A 46 -6.35 4.45 -8.36
CA VAL A 46 -7.81 4.51 -8.49
C VAL A 46 -8.47 4.11 -7.17
N LYS A 47 -9.43 4.93 -6.71
CA LYS A 47 -10.17 4.73 -5.47
C LYS A 47 -11.19 3.59 -5.65
N LYS A 48 -11.03 2.49 -4.91
CA LYS A 48 -11.97 1.35 -4.95
C LYS A 48 -13.05 1.47 -3.90
N GLY A 49 -13.96 2.42 -4.08
CA GLY A 49 -15.22 2.51 -3.32
C GLY A 49 -15.09 2.80 -1.81
N PHE A 50 -13.90 3.19 -1.32
CA PHE A 50 -13.74 3.65 0.05
C PHE A 50 -14.02 5.16 0.15
N LYS A 51 -14.66 5.61 1.23
CA LYS A 51 -14.85 7.05 1.50
C LYS A 51 -13.59 7.58 2.16
N MET A 52 -13.23 8.81 1.83
CA MET A 52 -11.93 9.39 2.18
C MET A 52 -12.13 10.83 2.60
N GLU A 53 -11.56 11.22 3.72
CA GLU A 53 -11.61 12.59 4.23
C GLU A 53 -10.29 13.34 3.94
N VAL A 54 -10.36 14.67 3.89
CA VAL A 54 -9.21 15.53 3.62
C VAL A 54 -8.19 15.38 4.76
N GLY A 55 -6.92 15.19 4.40
CA GLY A 55 -5.81 15.12 5.37
C GLY A 55 -5.65 13.75 6.05
N GLN A 56 -6.48 12.76 5.72
CA GLN A 56 -6.29 11.39 6.18
C GLN A 56 -5.01 10.77 5.57
N TYR A 57 -4.41 9.84 6.29
CA TYR A 57 -3.30 9.03 5.80
C TYR A 57 -3.80 7.68 5.32
N ILE A 58 -3.05 7.07 4.40
CA ILE A 58 -3.22 5.67 4.02
C ILE A 58 -1.94 4.91 4.32
N PHE A 59 -2.08 3.64 4.66
CA PHE A 59 -0.96 2.74 4.73
C PHE A 59 -0.75 2.04 3.40
N LEU A 60 0.48 2.13 2.90
CA LEU A 60 0.90 1.41 1.70
C LEU A 60 1.82 0.25 2.09
N ASN A 61 1.58 -0.89 1.46
CA ASN A 61 2.45 -2.03 1.50
C ASN A 61 2.85 -2.42 0.07
N CYS A 62 4.13 -2.71 -0.14
CA CYS A 62 4.65 -3.22 -1.41
C CYS A 62 5.21 -4.62 -1.19
N PRO A 63 4.45 -5.69 -1.49
CA PRO A 63 4.92 -7.08 -1.34
C PRO A 63 6.21 -7.39 -2.12
N ALA A 64 6.53 -6.61 -3.15
CA ALA A 64 7.79 -6.75 -3.90
C ALA A 64 9.02 -6.29 -3.10
N ILE A 65 8.83 -5.43 -2.08
CA ILE A 65 9.88 -4.97 -1.18
C ILE A 65 9.79 -5.74 0.14
N SER A 66 8.58 -5.77 0.72
CA SER A 66 8.32 -6.38 2.02
C SER A 66 6.85 -6.74 2.17
N GLN A 67 6.57 -7.97 2.60
CA GLN A 67 5.21 -8.49 2.74
C GLN A 67 4.49 -7.99 4.00
N LEU A 68 5.23 -7.49 4.99
CA LEU A 68 4.71 -7.19 6.33
C LEU A 68 4.87 -5.72 6.73
N GLU A 69 5.64 -4.93 5.98
CA GLU A 69 5.89 -3.51 6.32
C GLU A 69 4.85 -2.58 5.70
N TRP A 70 4.20 -1.79 6.55
CA TRP A 70 3.20 -0.81 6.17
C TRP A 70 3.71 0.58 6.50
N HIS A 71 3.67 1.47 5.52
CA HIS A 71 4.15 2.85 5.68
C HIS A 71 3.00 3.84 5.49
N PRO A 72 2.77 4.75 6.45
CA PRO A 72 1.74 5.77 6.33
C PRO A 72 2.18 6.88 5.37
N PHE A 73 1.27 7.29 4.49
CA PHE A 73 1.45 8.43 3.61
C PHE A 73 0.20 9.30 3.60
N THR A 74 0.41 10.61 3.67
CA THR A 74 -0.67 11.58 3.56
C THR A 74 -1.19 11.63 2.13
N MET A 75 -2.50 11.61 1.99
CA MET A 75 -3.14 11.78 0.69
C MET A 75 -3.18 13.26 0.32
N THR A 76 -2.84 13.56 -0.92
CA THR A 76 -2.72 14.93 -1.44
C THR A 76 -3.82 15.31 -2.41
N SER A 77 -4.64 14.35 -2.82
CA SER A 77 -5.80 14.52 -3.71
C SER A 77 -7.05 14.94 -2.96
N ALA A 78 -8.00 15.53 -3.68
CA ALA A 78 -9.28 15.94 -3.11
C ALA A 78 -10.24 14.72 -2.94
N PRO A 79 -11.13 14.74 -1.95
CA PRO A 79 -12.03 13.62 -1.65
C PRO A 79 -13.07 13.37 -2.75
N GLU A 80 -13.41 14.39 -3.53
CA GLU A 80 -14.31 14.32 -4.69
C GLU A 80 -13.73 13.60 -5.91
N GLU A 81 -12.41 13.38 -5.96
CA GLU A 81 -11.78 12.72 -7.10
C GLU A 81 -11.92 11.18 -7.03
N ASP A 82 -12.06 10.54 -8.19
CA ASP A 82 -12.12 9.06 -8.33
C ASP A 82 -10.76 8.37 -8.11
N PHE A 83 -9.73 9.13 -7.82
CA PHE A 83 -8.37 8.66 -7.57
C PHE A 83 -7.83 9.34 -6.32
N PHE A 84 -6.84 8.69 -5.72
CA PHE A 84 -6.06 9.30 -4.67
C PHE A 84 -4.60 9.38 -5.08
N SER A 85 -3.95 10.48 -4.68
CA SER A 85 -2.53 10.69 -4.92
C SER A 85 -1.75 10.71 -3.62
N VAL A 86 -0.55 10.16 -3.66
CA VAL A 86 0.42 10.23 -2.56
C VAL A 86 1.77 10.67 -3.07
N HIS A 87 2.46 11.45 -2.24
CA HIS A 87 3.82 11.91 -2.52
C HIS A 87 4.78 11.25 -1.55
N ILE A 88 5.63 10.38 -2.10
CA ILE A 88 6.59 9.58 -1.35
C ILE A 88 7.97 10.16 -1.62
N ARG A 89 8.61 10.70 -0.59
CA ARG A 89 10.02 11.11 -0.66
C ARG A 89 10.92 9.94 -0.28
N SER A 90 12.12 9.89 -0.85
CA SER A 90 13.21 9.04 -0.35
C SER A 90 13.57 9.48 1.08
N ALA A 91 13.37 8.58 2.05
CA ALA A 91 13.65 8.81 3.47
C ALA A 91 14.27 7.60 4.18
N GLY A 92 14.44 6.48 3.49
CA GLY A 92 14.91 5.21 4.06
C GLY A 92 14.75 4.05 3.09
N ASP A 93 15.30 2.90 3.48
CA ASP A 93 15.52 1.75 2.58
C ASP A 93 14.26 1.29 1.82
N TRP A 94 13.10 1.30 2.49
CA TRP A 94 11.85 0.91 1.85
C TRP A 94 11.41 1.91 0.77
N THR A 95 11.47 3.21 1.08
CA THR A 95 11.08 4.26 0.12
C THR A 95 12.04 4.36 -1.05
N ASP A 96 13.34 4.17 -0.83
CA ASP A 96 14.35 4.16 -1.89
C ASP A 96 14.13 2.98 -2.84
N LYS A 97 13.95 1.77 -2.30
CA LYS A 97 13.63 0.59 -3.12
C LYS A 97 12.35 0.77 -3.93
N LEU A 98 11.32 1.39 -3.35
CA LEU A 98 10.08 1.68 -4.06
C LEU A 98 10.33 2.63 -5.23
N ILE A 99 11.07 3.71 -5.01
CA ILE A 99 11.44 4.67 -6.04
C ILE A 99 12.24 3.97 -7.16
N GLU A 100 13.23 3.15 -6.80
CA GLU A 100 14.03 2.39 -7.77
C GLU A 100 13.20 1.42 -8.61
N ILE A 101 12.26 0.70 -8.00
CA ILE A 101 11.35 -0.21 -8.73
C ILE A 101 10.50 0.58 -9.71
N MET A 102 9.92 1.70 -9.26
CA MET A 102 9.03 2.52 -10.09
C MET A 102 9.79 3.22 -11.22
N GLN A 103 11.05 3.59 -11.01
CA GLN A 103 11.91 4.16 -12.06
C GLN A 103 12.26 3.17 -13.17
N LYS A 104 12.32 1.87 -12.86
CA LYS A 104 12.61 0.81 -13.84
C LYS A 104 11.39 0.42 -14.68
N LEU A 105 10.20 0.93 -14.36
CA LEU A 105 8.99 0.64 -15.12
C LEU A 105 8.97 1.43 -16.43
N PRO A 106 8.60 0.80 -17.55
CA PRO A 106 8.36 1.53 -18.80
C PRO A 106 7.19 2.49 -18.65
N GLU A 107 7.23 3.61 -19.38
CA GLU A 107 6.16 4.61 -19.37
C GLU A 107 4.82 3.96 -19.77
N GLY A 108 3.83 4.04 -18.88
CA GLY A 108 2.49 3.47 -19.08
C GLY A 108 2.32 2.01 -18.61
N ALA A 109 3.34 1.37 -18.05
CA ALA A 109 3.20 0.06 -17.42
C ALA A 109 2.48 0.13 -16.07
N GLN A 110 1.73 -0.93 -15.75
CA GLN A 110 1.19 -1.11 -14.40
C GLN A 110 2.34 -1.41 -13.43
N GLY A 111 2.31 -0.76 -12.25
CA GLY A 111 3.28 -1.01 -11.19
C GLY A 111 3.08 -2.37 -10.50
N PRO A 112 3.97 -2.71 -9.54
CA PRO A 112 3.82 -3.92 -8.73
C PRO A 112 2.48 -3.93 -7.99
N LYS A 113 2.01 -5.12 -7.56
CA LYS A 113 0.85 -5.19 -6.66
C LYS A 113 1.17 -4.41 -5.38
N MET A 114 0.22 -3.64 -4.88
CA MET A 114 0.36 -2.86 -3.65
C MET A 114 -0.83 -3.14 -2.74
N GLY A 115 -0.57 -3.33 -1.46
CA GLY A 115 -1.60 -3.25 -0.44
C GLY A 115 -1.89 -1.79 -0.10
N VAL A 116 -3.17 -1.45 0.00
CA VAL A 116 -3.65 -0.14 0.48
C VAL A 116 -4.61 -0.41 1.62
N ASP A 117 -4.36 0.22 2.75
CA ASP A 117 -5.23 0.22 3.93
C ASP A 117 -5.51 1.69 4.29
N GLY A 118 -6.78 2.03 4.55
CA GLY A 118 -7.24 3.41 4.75
C GLY A 118 -8.22 3.50 5.90
#